data_AF-A0A225E5M8-F1
#
_entry.id   AF-A0A225E5M8-F1
#
_cell.length_a   1.000
_cell.length_b   1.000
_cell.length_c   1.000
_cell.angle_alpha   90.00
_cell.angle_beta   90.00
_cell.angle_gamma   90.00
#
_symmetry.space_group_name_H-M   'P 1'
#
loop_
_entity.id
_entity.type
_entity.pdbx_description
1 polymer ?
#
loop_
_entity_poly.entity_id
_entity_poly.type
_entity_poly.pdbx_seq_one_letter_code
_entity_poly.pdbx_strand_id
1 'polypeptide(L)'
;MDEIAELRDALDRLHAALDDLAVRGLRSAGPQDLAKLTALRGEFRAAGAGHIAGRLDTTLDAVRADDRGAAAALLRTMTAARLFDRMLTLEVAAGMLSASEAGAAADEAETDE
;
A
#
# COMPACT_ATOMS: atom_id res chain seq x y z
N MET A 1 -14.05 -6.74 -6.23
CA MET A 1 -13.56 -7.36 -4.98
C MET A 1 -12.14 -7.87 -5.18
N ASP A 2 -11.86 -8.52 -6.32
CA ASP A 2 -10.53 -9.02 -6.70
C ASP A 2 -9.44 -7.95 -6.70
N GLU A 3 -9.67 -6.81 -7.36
CA GLU A 3 -8.67 -5.73 -7.47
C GLU A 3 -8.25 -5.12 -6.11
N ILE A 4 -9.19 -5.00 -5.15
CA ILE A 4 -8.88 -4.52 -3.80
C ILE A 4 -8.07 -5.57 -3.02
N ALA A 5 -8.37 -6.86 -3.22
CA ALA A 5 -7.61 -7.94 -2.60
C ALA A 5 -6.18 -7.99 -3.16
N GLU A 6 -6.01 -7.91 -4.48
CA GLU A 6 -4.70 -7.83 -5.14
C GLU A 6 -3.88 -6.63 -4.65
N LEU A 7 -4.53 -5.47 -4.50
CA LEU A 7 -3.88 -4.26 -4.00
C LEU A 7 -3.46 -4.40 -2.53
N ARG A 8 -4.26 -5.06 -1.69
CA ARG A 8 -3.90 -5.41 -0.31
C ARG A 8 -2.72 -6.37 -0.26
N ASP A 9 -2.72 -7.41 -1.08
CA ASP A 9 -1.61 -8.35 -1.18
C ASP A 9 -0.31 -7.66 -1.63
N ALA A 10 -0.42 -6.67 -2.52
CA ALA A 10 0.71 -5.83 -2.91
C ALA A 10 1.21 -4.95 -1.75
N LEU A 11 0.30 -4.39 -0.94
CA LEU A 11 0.64 -3.61 0.26
C LEU A 11 1.32 -4.46 1.32
N ASP A 12 0.85 -5.66 1.58
CA ASP A 12 1.47 -6.56 2.56
C ASP A 12 2.89 -6.95 2.14
N ARG A 13 3.07 -7.29 0.84
CA ARG A 13 4.41 -7.53 0.27
C ARG A 13 5.31 -6.31 0.36
N LEU A 14 4.75 -5.11 0.17
CA LEU A 14 5.48 -3.86 0.31
C LEU A 14 5.89 -3.61 1.76
N HIS A 15 4.97 -3.70 2.72
CA HIS A 15 5.27 -3.52 4.15
C HIS A 15 6.37 -4.48 4.59
N ALA A 16 6.25 -5.77 4.27
CA ALA A 16 7.28 -6.76 4.61
C ALA A 16 8.64 -6.42 4.00
N ALA A 17 8.69 -5.95 2.74
CA ALA A 17 9.95 -5.56 2.10
C ALA A 17 10.59 -4.32 2.73
N LEU A 18 9.79 -3.31 3.07
CA LEU A 18 10.28 -2.08 3.68
C LEU A 18 10.71 -2.30 5.14
N ASP A 19 9.96 -3.09 5.91
CA ASP A 19 10.29 -3.42 7.31
C ASP A 19 11.58 -4.25 7.38
N ASP A 20 11.76 -5.23 6.49
CA ASP A 20 13.01 -6.00 6.40
C ASP A 20 14.22 -5.09 6.09
N LEU A 21 14.08 -4.17 5.13
CA LEU A 21 15.12 -3.19 4.82
C LEU A 21 15.38 -2.20 5.96
N ALA A 22 14.35 -1.83 6.72
CA ALA A 22 14.50 -0.98 7.89
C ALA A 22 15.28 -1.68 9.02
N VAL A 23 15.06 -2.98 9.22
CA VAL A 23 15.73 -3.79 10.24
C VAL A 23 17.17 -4.11 9.84
N ARG A 24 17.41 -4.57 8.60
CA ARG A 24 18.76 -4.92 8.13
C ARG A 24 19.60 -3.69 7.77
N GLY A 25 18.95 -2.57 7.48
CA GLY A 25 19.56 -1.31 7.05
C GLY A 25 19.76 -1.23 5.53
N LEU A 26 19.52 -0.05 4.97
CA LEU A 26 19.53 0.20 3.52
C LEU A 26 20.86 -0.06 2.82
N ARG A 27 21.98 0.04 3.54
CA ARG A 27 23.31 -0.28 2.98
C ARG A 27 23.50 -1.76 2.69
N SER A 28 22.68 -2.62 3.29
CA SER A 28 22.66 -4.06 3.01
C SER A 28 21.74 -4.42 1.85
N ALA A 29 21.01 -3.45 1.28
CA ALA A 29 20.07 -3.69 0.20
C ALA A 29 20.81 -4.19 -1.05
N GLY A 30 20.57 -5.45 -1.41
CA GLY A 30 21.20 -6.06 -2.58
C GLY A 30 20.40 -5.84 -3.86
N PRO A 31 20.93 -6.29 -5.02
CA PRO A 31 20.22 -6.22 -6.30
C PRO A 31 18.83 -6.89 -6.28
N GLN A 32 18.67 -7.96 -5.49
CA GLN A 32 17.39 -8.66 -5.33
C GLN A 32 16.35 -7.81 -4.59
N ASP A 33 16.75 -7.08 -3.55
CA ASP A 33 15.87 -6.16 -2.81
C ASP A 33 15.39 -5.03 -3.74
N LEU A 34 16.32 -4.46 -4.52
CA LEU A 34 16.00 -3.41 -5.49
C LEU A 34 15.08 -3.91 -6.61
N ALA A 35 15.28 -5.14 -7.09
CA ALA A 35 14.41 -5.75 -8.09
C ALA A 35 12.99 -5.96 -7.54
N LYS A 36 12.86 -6.45 -6.29
CA LYS A 36 11.56 -6.62 -5.62
C LYS A 36 10.83 -5.29 -5.46
N LEU A 37 11.50 -4.25 -4.97
CA LEU A 37 10.91 -2.92 -4.85
C LEU A 37 10.54 -2.31 -6.20
N THR A 38 11.35 -2.55 -7.24
CA THR A 38 11.05 -2.09 -8.61
C THR A 38 9.82 -2.79 -9.19
N ALA A 39 9.65 -4.08 -8.94
CA ALA A 39 8.47 -4.85 -9.35
C ALA A 39 7.21 -4.33 -8.65
N LEU A 40 7.24 -4.20 -7.31
CA LEU A 40 6.14 -3.64 -6.53
C LEU A 40 5.76 -2.23 -7.01
N ARG A 41 6.75 -1.38 -7.32
CA ARG A 41 6.50 -0.07 -7.90
C ARG A 41 5.72 -0.16 -9.22
N GLY A 42 6.07 -1.12 -10.08
CA GLY A 42 5.36 -1.39 -11.33
C GLY A 42 3.91 -1.79 -11.08
N GLU A 43 3.67 -2.70 -10.13
CA GLU A 43 2.34 -3.14 -9.71
C GLU A 43 1.48 -1.97 -9.20
N PHE A 44 2.00 -1.14 -8.28
CA PHE A 44 1.27 0.03 -7.78
C PHE A 44 0.97 1.07 -8.87
N ARG A 45 1.86 1.22 -9.86
CA ARG A 45 1.60 2.11 -11.00
C ARG A 45 0.47 1.57 -11.87
N ALA A 46 0.45 0.25 -12.11
CA ALA A 46 -0.62 -0.39 -12.89
C ALA A 46 -1.98 -0.30 -12.17
N ALA A 47 -2.00 -0.46 -10.85
CA ALA A 47 -3.20 -0.35 -10.00
C ALA A 47 -3.65 1.10 -9.71
N GLY A 48 -3.10 2.10 -10.41
CA GLY A 48 -3.48 3.51 -10.23
C GLY A 48 -2.96 4.18 -8.94
N ALA A 49 -2.23 3.46 -8.09
CA ALA A 49 -1.60 3.97 -6.86
C ALA A 49 -0.28 4.73 -7.16
N GLY A 50 -0.33 5.68 -8.09
CA GLY A 50 0.83 6.42 -8.59
C GLY A 50 1.61 7.16 -7.50
N HIS A 51 0.96 7.57 -6.40
CA HIS A 51 1.64 8.18 -5.26
C HIS A 51 2.64 7.22 -4.62
N ILE A 52 2.24 5.97 -4.35
CA ILE A 52 3.12 4.95 -3.76
C ILE A 52 4.24 4.61 -4.72
N ALA A 53 3.95 4.45 -6.01
CA ALA A 53 4.96 4.23 -7.04
C ALA A 53 6.00 5.37 -7.08
N GLY A 54 5.59 6.64 -6.99
CA GLY A 54 6.52 7.77 -6.96
C GLY A 54 7.39 7.83 -5.69
N ARG A 55 6.84 7.43 -4.54
CA ARG A 55 7.62 7.29 -3.30
C ARG A 55 8.67 6.18 -3.42
N LEU A 56 8.28 5.05 -4.01
CA LEU A 56 9.20 3.95 -4.30
C LEU A 56 10.31 4.34 -5.28
N ASP A 57 10.00 5.10 -6.33
CA ASP A 57 11.02 5.66 -7.23
C ASP A 57 12.03 6.51 -6.44
N THR A 58 11.54 7.42 -5.58
CA THR A 58 12.40 8.27 -4.74
C THR A 58 13.29 7.45 -3.80
N THR A 59 12.76 6.39 -3.18
CA THR A 59 13.53 5.49 -2.32
C THR A 59 14.58 4.71 -3.12
N LEU A 60 14.19 4.13 -4.25
CA LEU A 60 15.08 3.35 -5.13
C LEU A 60 16.25 4.21 -5.63
N ASP A 61 15.99 5.43 -6.07
CA ASP A 61 17.01 6.33 -6.57
C ASP A 61 17.98 6.74 -5.46
N ALA A 62 17.48 7.06 -4.26
CA ALA A 62 18.32 7.38 -3.11
C ALA A 62 19.20 6.20 -2.67
N VAL A 63 18.68 4.97 -2.69
CA VAL A 63 19.47 3.77 -2.36
C VAL A 63 20.53 3.49 -3.41
N ARG A 64 20.18 3.59 -4.70
CA ARG A 64 21.14 3.37 -5.80
C ARG A 64 22.28 4.39 -5.80
N ALA A 65 22.00 5.62 -5.36
CA ALA A 65 22.99 6.68 -5.24
C ALA A 65 23.83 6.61 -3.95
N ASP A 66 23.59 5.65 -3.06
CA ASP A 66 24.14 5.62 -1.69
C ASP A 66 23.95 6.96 -0.94
N ASP A 67 22.78 7.59 -1.16
CA ASP A 67 22.47 8.90 -0.60
C ASP A 67 22.16 8.79 0.91
N ARG A 68 22.69 9.74 1.71
CA ARG A 68 22.35 9.88 3.14
C ARG A 68 20.84 10.11 3.36
N GLY A 69 20.14 10.62 2.36
CA GLY A 69 18.69 10.81 2.33
C GLY A 69 17.87 9.54 2.14
N ALA A 70 18.50 8.39 1.82
CA ALA A 70 17.78 7.13 1.56
C ALA A 70 16.95 6.67 2.76
N ALA A 71 17.47 6.82 3.98
CA ALA A 71 16.74 6.48 5.21
C ALA A 71 15.47 7.33 5.36
N ALA A 72 15.56 8.63 5.10
CA ALA A 72 14.41 9.52 5.17
C ALA A 72 13.40 9.23 4.04
N ALA A 73 13.87 8.86 2.86
CA ALA A 73 13.02 8.43 1.76
C ALA A 73 12.27 7.14 2.11
N LEU A 74 12.95 6.12 2.66
CA LEU A 74 12.35 4.88 3.13
C LEU A 74 11.24 5.13 4.15
N LEU A 75 11.52 5.90 5.21
CA LEU A 75 10.54 6.19 6.25
C LEU A 75 9.30 6.89 5.68
N ARG A 76 9.47 7.85 4.77
CA ARG A 76 8.35 8.51 4.10
C ARG A 76 7.53 7.53 3.26
N THR A 77 8.17 6.58 2.57
CA THR A 77 7.51 5.53 1.80
C THR A 77 6.72 4.59 2.71
N MET A 78 7.31 4.15 3.83
CA MET A 78 6.63 3.34 4.84
C MET A 78 5.40 4.04 5.42
N THR A 79 5.54 5.33 5.77
CA THR A 79 4.40 6.13 6.27
C THR A 79 3.32 6.26 5.21
N ALA A 80 3.68 6.53 3.96
CA ALA A 80 2.71 6.64 2.87
C ALA A 80 1.96 5.32 2.64
N ALA A 81 2.67 4.18 2.66
CA ALA A 81 2.06 2.86 2.52
C ALA A 81 1.06 2.56 3.66
N ARG A 82 1.43 2.83 4.91
CA ARG A 82 0.55 2.64 6.08
C ARG A 82 -0.69 3.53 6.04
N LEU A 83 -0.52 4.79 5.64
CA LEU A 83 -1.67 5.70 5.48
C LEU A 83 -2.60 5.24 4.37
N PHE A 84 -2.04 4.78 3.26
CA PHE A 84 -2.80 4.25 2.14
C PHE A 84 -3.60 3.00 2.52
N ASP A 85 -2.97 2.04 3.18
CA ASP A 85 -3.63 0.85 3.71
C ASP A 85 -4.78 1.20 4.68
N ARG A 86 -4.55 2.18 5.56
CA ARG A 86 -5.59 2.64 6.48
C ARG A 86 -6.76 3.28 5.75
N MET A 87 -6.51 4.12 4.74
CA MET A 87 -7.57 4.72 3.92
C MET A 87 -8.37 3.64 3.18
N LEU A 88 -7.68 2.68 2.53
CA LEU A 88 -8.32 1.58 1.83
C LEU A 88 -9.20 0.73 2.77
N THR A 89 -8.71 0.47 3.98
CA THR A 89 -9.48 -0.24 5.01
C THR A 89 -10.73 0.53 5.42
N LEU A 90 -10.63 1.84 5.59
CA LEU A 90 -11.78 2.69 5.93
C LEU A 90 -12.81 2.77 4.80
N GLU A 91 -12.37 2.86 3.54
CA GLU A 91 -13.26 2.86 2.37
C GLU A 91 -14.05 1.56 2.27
N VAL A 92 -13.39 0.42 2.47
CA VAL A 92 -14.07 -0.89 2.47
C VAL A 92 -15.06 -0.99 3.63
N ALA A 93 -14.67 -0.57 4.84
CA ALA A 93 -15.57 -0.57 5.99
C ALA A 93 -16.79 0.33 5.78
N ALA A 94 -16.58 1.53 5.22
CA ALA A 94 -17.67 2.46 4.89
C ALA A 94 -18.63 1.85 3.85
N GLY A 95 -18.11 1.22 2.80
CA GLY A 95 -18.94 0.54 1.80
C GLY A 95 -19.77 -0.61 2.38
N MET A 96 -19.17 -1.40 3.29
CA MET A 96 -19.90 -2.47 4.00
C MET A 96 -21.00 -1.92 4.92
N LEU A 97 -20.73 -0.81 5.62
CA LEU A 97 -21.71 -0.17 6.48
C LEU A 97 -22.91 0.36 5.68
N SER A 98 -22.66 1.09 4.60
CA SER A 98 -23.73 1.61 3.74
C SER A 98 -24.56 0.48 3.10
N ALA A 99 -23.94 -0.64 2.73
CA ALA A 99 -24.67 -1.82 2.24
C ALA A 99 -25.55 -2.45 3.33
N SER A 100 -25.06 -2.50 4.58
CA SER A 100 -25.82 -3.01 5.71
C SER A 100 -27.02 -2.12 6.05
N GLU A 101 -26.85 -0.80 6.01
CA GLU A 101 -27.95 0.17 6.24
C GLU A 101 -29.02 0.06 5.15
N ALA A 102 -28.60 -0.08 3.88
CA ALA A 102 -29.53 -0.28 2.77
C ALA A 102 -30.31 -1.60 2.89
N GLY A 103 -29.67 -2.67 3.35
CA GLY A 103 -30.34 -3.95 3.63
C GLY A 103 -31.36 -3.84 4.77
N ALA A 104 -31.01 -3.18 5.86
CA ALA A 104 -31.93 -2.97 6.99
C ALA A 104 -33.17 -2.14 6.60
N ALA A 105 -32.99 -1.09 5.79
CA ALA A 105 -34.10 -0.27 5.30
C ALA A 105 -35.02 -1.02 4.33
N ALA A 106 -34.50 -1.99 3.57
CA ALA A 106 -35.31 -2.85 2.70
C ALA A 106 -36.14 -3.85 3.50
N ASP A 107 -35.56 -4.47 4.54
CA ASP A 107 -36.26 -5.40 5.43
C ASP A 107 -37.41 -4.70 6.18
N GLU A 108 -37.20 -3.47 6.66
CA GLU A 108 -38.25 -2.68 7.35
C GLU A 108 -39.41 -2.29 6.42
N ALA A 109 -39.12 -2.01 5.13
CA ALA A 109 -40.16 -1.69 4.15
C ALA A 109 -41.02 -2.91 3.76
N GLU A 110 -40.47 -4.12 3.84
CA GLU A 110 -41.17 -5.37 3.53
C GLU A 110 -42.02 -5.88 4.70
N THR A 111 -41.79 -5.37 5.92
CA THR A 111 -42.57 -5.73 7.12
C THR A 111 -43.80 -4.84 7.35
N ASP A 112 -43.87 -3.70 6.66
CA ASP A 112 -44.99 -2.72 6.73
C ASP A 112 -46.04 -2.90 5.61
N GLU A 113 -45.90 -3.92 4.73
CA GLU A 113 -46.86 -4.30 3.67
C GLU A 113 -47.68 -5.56 4.04
#